data_AF-A0A524CCE1-F1
#
_entry.id   AF-A0A524CCE1-F1
#
_cell.length_a   1.000
_cell.length_b   1.000
_cell.length_c   1.000
_cell.angle_alpha   90.00
_cell.angle_beta   90.00
_cell.angle_gamma   90.00
#
_symmetry.space_group_name_H-M   'P 1'
#
loop_
_entity.id
_entity.type
_entity.pdbx_description
1 polymer ?
#
loop_
_entity_poly.entity_id
_entity_poly.type
_entity_poly.pdbx_seq_one_letter_code
_entity_poly.pdbx_strand_id
1 'polypeptide(L)' 'MGVFEILPGIGILLIIIGIIIGIWLILHVEAAYKFSAKKVIAAIISLSLCMGFGIEFLMIFY' A
#
# COMPACT_ATOMS: atom_id res chain seq x y z
N MET A 1 -7.81 -26.10 2.68
CA MET A 1 -7.58 -24.77 2.07
C MET A 1 -6.10 -24.51 2.17
N GLY A 2 -5.40 -24.65 1.05
CA GLY A 2 -3.95 -24.59 1.01
C GLY A 2 -3.47 -23.15 1.18
N VAL A 3 -2.30 -22.95 1.79
CA VAL A 3 -1.64 -21.64 1.92
C VAL A 3 -1.58 -20.90 0.57
N PHE A 4 -1.49 -21.66 -0.52
CA PHE A 4 -1.51 -21.21 -1.91
C PHE A 4 -2.81 -20.50 -2.36
N GLU A 5 -3.96 -20.74 -1.73
CA GLU A 5 -5.21 -20.04 -2.12
C GLU A 5 -5.33 -18.66 -1.45
N ILE A 6 -4.61 -18.44 -0.35
CA ILE A 6 -4.78 -17.26 0.51
C ILE A 6 -3.85 -16.12 0.09
N LEU A 7 -2.63 -16.44 -0.35
CA LEU A 7 -1.63 -15.44 -0.77
C LEU A 7 -2.12 -14.46 -1.86
N PRO A 8 -2.79 -14.88 -2.96
CA PRO A 8 -3.24 -13.92 -3.96
C PRO A 8 -4.30 -12.96 -3.40
N GLY A 9 -5.17 -13.45 -2.51
CA GLY A 9 -6.12 -12.61 -1.78
C GLY A 9 -5.42 -11.58 -0.88
N ILE A 10 -4.36 -11.97 -0.18
CA ILE A 10 -3.52 -11.06 0.62
C ILE A 10 -2.83 -10.02 -0.28
N GLY A 11 -2.32 -10.43 -1.44
CA GLY A 11 -1.68 -9.52 -2.41
C GLY A 11 -2.63 -8.42 -2.88
N ILE A 12 -3.86 -8.79 -3.26
CA ILE A 12 -4.91 -7.83 -3.65
C ILE A 12 -5.23 -6.87 -2.49
N LEU A 13 -5.38 -7.39 -1.27
CA LEU A 13 -5.66 -6.56 -0.10
C LEU A 13 -4.55 -5.54 0.16
N LEU A 14 -3.28 -5.94 0.05
CA LEU A 14 -2.14 -5.03 0.22
C LEU A 14 -2.12 -3.94 -0.86
N ILE A 15 -2.43 -4.27 -2.11
CA ILE A 15 -2.52 -3.28 -3.19
C ILE A 15 -3.65 -2.27 -2.91
N ILE A 16 -4.82 -2.74 -2.49
CA ILE A 16 -5.95 -1.86 -2.13
C ILE A 16 -5.55 -0.91 -1.00
N ILE A 17 -4.91 -1.42 0.05
CA ILE A 17 -4.39 -0.60 1.15
C ILE A 17 -3.37 0.42 0.64
N GLY A 18 -2.45 0.00 -0.24
CA GLY A 18 -1.46 0.88 -0.87
C GLY A 18 -2.12 2.03 -1.65
N ILE A 19 -3.17 1.74 -2.43
CA ILE A 19 -3.93 2.76 -3.16
C ILE A 19 -4.58 3.77 -2.21
N ILE A 20 -5.21 3.29 -1.13
CA ILE A 20 -5.85 4.15 -0.11
C ILE A 20 -4.81 5.09 0.54
N ILE A 21 -3.64 4.55 0.91
CA ILE A 21 -2.54 5.35 1.47
C ILE A 21 -2.07 6.40 0.45
N GLY A 22 -1.99 6.04 -0.85
CA GLY A 22 -1.58 6.95 -1.92
C GLY A 22 -2.55 8.10 -2.11
N ILE A 23 -3.85 7.82 -2.16
CA ILE A 23 -4.90 8.85 -2.24
C ILE A 23 -4.82 9.78 -1.02
N TRP A 24 -4.71 9.21 0.18
CA TRP A 24 -4.56 9.99 1.40
C TRP A 24 -3.32 10.88 1.38
N LEU A 25 -2.18 10.37 0.89
CA LEU A 25 -0.93 11.11 0.78
C LEU A 25 -1.06 12.30 -0.16
N ILE A 26 -1.68 12.12 -1.33
CA ILE A 26 -1.93 13.19 -2.31
C ILE A 26 -2.80 14.27 -1.67
N LEU A 27 -3.94 13.88 -1.07
CA LEU A 27 -4.83 14.81 -0.37
C LEU A 27 -4.12 15.55 0.77
N HIS A 28 -3.26 14.86 1.53
CA HIS A 28 -2.54 15.45 2.65
C HIS A 28 -1.49 16.48 2.20
N VAL A 29 -0.83 16.23 1.06
CA VAL A 29 0.17 17.13 0.49
C VAL A 29 -0.49 18.32 -0.21
N GLU A 30 -1.59 18.11 -0.95
CA GLU A 30 -2.27 19.17 -1.71
C GLU A 30 -3.17 20.06 -0.84
N ALA A 31 -3.91 19.50 0.11
CA ALA A 31 -4.85 20.26 0.96
C ALA A 31 -4.18 20.95 2.16
N ALA A 32 -2.85 21.15 2.12
CA ALA A 32 -2.00 21.32 3.30
C ALA A 32 -2.27 22.58 4.15
N TYR A 33 -3.22 22.47 5.10
CA TYR A 33 -3.33 23.40 6.24
C TYR A 33 -2.37 23.04 7.39
N LYS A 34 -1.88 21.78 7.45
CA LYS A 34 -0.89 21.29 8.43
C LYS A 34 0.01 20.20 7.84
N PHE A 35 0.95 20.60 6.99
CA PHE A 35 1.98 19.70 6.47
C PHE A 35 2.84 19.12 7.60
N SER A 36 3.05 17.80 7.60
CA SER A 36 3.98 17.14 8.52
C SER A 36 4.86 16.14 7.78
N ALA A 37 6.13 16.50 7.60
CA ALA A 37 7.12 15.67 6.89
C ALA A 37 7.21 14.24 7.46
N LYS A 38 7.09 14.08 8.79
CA LYS A 38 7.12 12.76 9.45
C LYS A 38 5.98 11.85 8.97
N LYS A 39 4.77 12.39 8.79
CA LYS A 39 3.60 11.63 8.32
C LYS A 39 3.75 11.25 6.85
N VAL A 40 4.27 12.18 6.04
CA VAL A 40 4.52 11.95 4.61
C VAL A 40 5.55 10.83 4.41
N ILE A 41 6.67 10.87 5.13
CA ILE A 41 7.72 9.83 5.05
C ILE A 41 7.16 8.47 5.49
N ALA A 42 6.44 8.42 6.60
CA ALA A 42 5.82 7.18 7.08
C ALA A 42 4.80 6.59 6.08
N ALA A 43 4.02 7.46 5.43
CA ALA A 43 3.06 7.05 4.41
C ALA A 43 3.76 6.53 3.14
N ILE A 44 4.84 7.18 2.69
CA ILE A 44 5.63 6.73 1.52
C ILE A 44 6.23 5.35 1.78
N ILE A 45 6.83 5.13 2.97
CA ILE A 45 7.40 3.83 3.33
C ILE A 45 6.30 2.76 3.36
N SER A 46 5.19 3.04 4.04
CA SER A 46 4.05 2.11 4.12
C SER A 46 3.49 1.77 2.74
N LEU A 47 3.35 2.77 1.87
CA LEU A 47 2.89 2.61 0.49
C LEU A 47 3.84 1.73 -0.32
N SER A 48 5.15 1.97 -0.21
CA SER A 48 6.18 1.17 -0.91
C SER A 48 6.14 -0.29 -0.47
N LEU A 49 5.97 -0.56 0.84
CA LEU A 49 5.88 -1.94 1.34
C LEU A 49 4.60 -2.61 0.87
N CYS A 50 3.45 -1.93 0.97
CA CYS A 50 2.17 -2.48 0.53
C CYS A 50 2.16 -2.82 -0.96
N MET A 51 2.66 -1.92 -1.81
CA MET A 51 2.72 -2.17 -3.25
C MET A 51 3.74 -3.26 -3.59
N GLY A 52 4.95 -3.20 -3.01
CA GLY A 52 5.99 -4.19 -3.28
C GLY A 52 5.57 -5.61 -2.89
N PHE A 53 5.13 -5.82 -1.65
CA PHE A 53 4.65 -7.13 -1.21
C PHE A 53 3.35 -7.54 -1.90
N GLY A 54 2.45 -6.59 -2.17
CA GLY A 54 1.19 -6.87 -2.87
C GLY A 54 1.41 -7.42 -4.26
N ILE A 55 2.33 -6.81 -5.04
CA ILE A 55 2.71 -7.28 -6.38
C ILE A 55 3.45 -8.61 -6.30
N GLU A 56 4.41 -8.76 -5.38
CA GLU A 56 5.17 -10.00 -5.22
C GLU A 56 4.25 -11.19 -4.89
N PHE A 57 3.28 -11.01 -3.99
CA PHE A 57 2.32 -12.06 -3.67
C PHE A 57 1.36 -12.39 -4.80
N LEU A 58 1.14 -11.49 -5.76
CA LEU A 58 0.42 -11.82 -6.99
C LEU A 58 1.30 -12.57 -7.99
N MET A 59 2.57 -12.16 -8.12
CA MET A 59 3.53 -12.77 -9.04
C MET A 59 3.92 -14.19 -8.67
N ILE A 60 3.93 -14.55 -7.38
CA ILE A 60 4.21 -15.94 -6.95
C ILE A 60 3.23 -16.95 -7.58
N PHE A 61 2.06 -16.50 -8.05
CA PHE A 61 1.01 -17.35 -8.62
C PHE A 61 0.90 -17.29 -10.14
N TYR A 62 1.67 -16.43 -10.81
CA TYR A 62 1.61 -16.21 -12.26
C TYR A 62 2.92 -16.61 -12.93
#